data_AF-A0A699XGJ0-F1
#
_entry.id   AF-A0A699XGJ0-F1
#
_cell.length_a   1.000
_cell.length_b   1.000
_cell.length_c   1.000
_cell.angle_alpha   90.00
_cell.angle_beta   90.00
_cell.angle_gamma   90.00
#
_symmetry.space_group_name_H-M   'P 1'
#
loop_
_entity.id
_entity.type
_entity.pdbx_description
1 polymer ?
#
loop_
_entity_poly.entity_id
_entity_poly.type
_entity_poly.pdbx_seq_one_letter_code
_entity_poly.pdbx_strand_id
1 'polypeptide(L)'
;MAQENYVEGCSMQIPPLLEPNGFCFWKARFETYVKSKDIDLWQVIQNGNFYFKVEDSKTKLIKETSYELLKDTEKKQLGKNEEAKM
;
A
#
# COMPACT_ATOMS: atom_id res chain seq x y z
N MET A 1 -35.89 -10.11 -9.87
CA MET A 1 -34.50 -10.09 -9.40
C MET A 1 -34.39 -8.91 -8.44
N ALA A 2 -34.54 -9.16 -7.14
CA ALA A 2 -34.48 -8.10 -6.15
C ALA A 2 -33.05 -7.56 -6.12
N GLN A 3 -32.90 -6.25 -6.33
CA GLN A 3 -31.63 -5.56 -6.16
C GLN A 3 -31.32 -5.60 -4.67
N GLU A 4 -30.42 -6.49 -4.26
CA GLU A 4 -29.92 -6.53 -2.90
C GLU A 4 -29.27 -5.17 -2.61
N ASN A 5 -29.93 -4.38 -1.77
CA ASN A 5 -29.40 -3.15 -1.23
C ASN A 5 -28.22 -3.52 -0.33
N TYR A 6 -27.02 -3.62 -0.91
CA TYR A 6 -25.79 -3.69 -0.13
C TYR A 6 -25.77 -2.46 0.79
N VAL A 7 -25.80 -2.71 2.09
CA VAL A 7 -25.65 -1.66 3.10
C VAL A 7 -24.34 -0.93 2.80
N GLU A 8 -24.43 0.39 2.60
CA GLU A 8 -23.29 1.26 2.32
C GLU A 8 -22.22 1.03 3.40
N GLY A 9 -21.03 0.61 2.99
CA GLY A 9 -19.93 0.24 3.89
C GLY A 9 -19.57 -1.25 4.02
N CYS A 10 -20.23 -2.16 3.30
CA CYS A 10 -19.82 -3.58 3.19
C CYS A 10 -19.09 -3.93 1.88
N SER A 11 -18.85 -2.96 1.00
CA SER A 11 -18.22 -3.19 -0.30
C SER A 11 -16.70 -3.28 -0.19
N MET A 12 -16.10 -4.35 -0.72
CA MET A 12 -14.64 -4.46 -0.94
C MET A 12 -14.20 -3.73 -2.23
N GLN A 13 -15.15 -3.20 -3.00
CA GLN A 13 -14.87 -2.60 -4.31
C GLN A 13 -14.72 -1.08 -4.23
N ILE A 14 -15.33 -0.43 -3.24
CA ILE A 14 -15.39 1.03 -3.07
C ILE A 14 -14.71 1.40 -1.74
N PRO A 15 -13.83 2.41 -1.71
CA PRO A 15 -13.20 2.85 -0.47
C PRO A 15 -14.28 3.40 0.50
N PRO A 16 -14.19 3.08 1.80
CA PRO A 16 -15.18 3.55 2.77
C PRO A 16 -15.13 5.07 2.91
N LEU A 17 -16.30 5.69 3.12
CA LEU A 17 -16.42 7.13 3.39
C LEU A 17 -16.08 7.43 4.85
N LEU A 18 -15.28 8.47 5.08
CA LEU A 18 -14.93 8.91 6.44
C LEU A 18 -16.10 9.71 7.05
N GLU A 19 -16.72 9.14 8.08
CA GLU A 19 -17.78 9.80 8.84
C GLU A 19 -17.22 10.52 10.09
N PRO A 20 -17.84 11.63 10.54
CA PRO A 20 -17.32 12.48 11.63
C PRO A 20 -17.07 11.74 12.96
N ASN A 21 -17.92 10.77 13.31
CA ASN A 21 -17.80 9.99 14.55
C ASN A 21 -17.41 8.53 14.29
N GLY A 22 -16.96 8.22 13.07
CA GLY A 22 -16.76 6.85 12.60
C GLY A 22 -15.30 6.46 12.41
N PHE A 23 -14.32 7.28 12.83
CA PHE A 23 -12.91 7.10 12.45
C PHE A 23 -12.37 5.68 12.74
N CYS A 24 -12.64 5.11 13.91
CA CYS A 24 -12.18 3.76 14.24
C CYS A 24 -12.75 2.70 13.29
N PHE A 25 -14.04 2.79 12.96
CA PHE A 25 -14.71 1.88 12.04
C PHE A 25 -14.24 2.10 10.59
N TRP A 26 -14.09 3.35 10.19
CA TRP A 26 -13.56 3.74 8.89
C TRP A 26 -12.15 3.19 8.70
N LYS A 27 -11.26 3.36 9.69
CA LYS A 27 -9.87 2.89 9.63
C LYS A 27 -9.82 1.37 9.42
N ALA A 28 -10.59 0.59 10.19
CA ALA A 28 -10.62 -0.86 10.06
C ALA A 28 -11.15 -1.32 8.69
N ARG A 29 -12.18 -0.64 8.17
CA ARG A 29 -12.72 -0.90 6.82
C ARG A 29 -11.74 -0.49 5.73
N PHE A 30 -11.06 0.64 5.88
CA PHE A 30 -10.09 1.15 4.91
C PHE A 30 -8.88 0.23 4.84
N GLU A 31 -8.38 -0.22 6.00
CA GLU A 31 -7.33 -1.23 6.08
C GLU A 31 -7.71 -2.52 5.36
N THR A 32 -8.92 -3.03 5.59
CA THR A 32 -9.42 -4.24 4.91
C THR A 32 -9.55 -4.02 3.41
N TYR A 33 -10.06 -2.85 2.99
CA TYR A 33 -10.20 -2.47 1.59
C TYR A 33 -8.85 -2.44 0.89
N VAL A 34 -7.87 -1.71 1.41
CA VAL A 34 -6.54 -1.60 0.80
C VAL A 34 -5.87 -2.98 0.76
N LYS A 35 -5.90 -3.74 1.85
CA LYS A 35 -5.35 -5.11 1.89
C LYS A 35 -5.96 -6.04 0.86
N SER A 36 -7.26 -5.89 0.56
CA SER A 36 -7.94 -6.69 -0.47
C SER A 36 -7.53 -6.33 -1.89
N LYS A 37 -7.07 -5.09 -2.11
CA LYS A 37 -6.61 -4.59 -3.41
C LYS A 37 -5.14 -4.89 -3.63
N ASP A 38 -4.32 -4.51 -2.68
CA ASP A 38 -2.88 -4.68 -2.73
C ASP A 38 -2.26 -4.65 -1.33
N ILE A 39 -1.70 -5.79 -0.92
CA ILE A 39 -1.05 -5.93 0.38
C ILE A 39 0.25 -5.12 0.47
N ASP A 40 1.00 -4.99 -0.63
CA ASP A 40 2.24 -4.22 -0.68
C ASP A 40 1.94 -2.72 -0.55
N LEU A 41 0.84 -2.26 -1.14
CA LEU A 41 0.37 -0.89 -0.97
C LEU A 41 0.00 -0.58 0.49
N TRP A 42 -0.68 -1.51 1.18
CA TRP A 42 -0.95 -1.35 2.61
C TRP A 42 0.33 -1.21 3.44
N GLN A 43 1.38 -1.99 3.12
CA GLN A 43 2.66 -1.87 3.82
C GLN A 43 3.28 -0.48 3.66
N VAL A 44 3.19 0.12 2.47
CA VAL A 44 3.68 1.50 2.23
C VAL A 44 2.88 2.52 3.03
N ILE A 45 1.55 2.43 3.02
CA ILE A 45 0.68 3.37 3.75
C ILE A 45 0.94 3.28 5.27
N GLN A 46 1.15 2.07 5.79
CA GLN A 46 1.32 1.85 7.22
C GLN A 46 2.74 2.20 7.71
N ASN A 47 3.77 1.78 6.97
CA ASN A 47 5.16 1.80 7.43
C ASN A 47 6.02 2.83 6.69
N GLY A 48 5.49 3.48 5.65
CA GLY A 48 6.22 4.39 4.77
C GLY A 48 6.86 3.69 3.57
N ASN A 49 7.56 4.48 2.75
CA ASN A 49 8.15 4.03 1.49
C ASN A 49 9.16 2.87 1.68
N PHE A 50 9.17 1.96 0.71
CA PHE A 50 10.26 0.99 0.56
C PHE A 50 11.55 1.69 0.13
N TYR A 51 12.66 1.35 0.79
CA TYR A 51 14.01 1.78 0.42
C TYR A 51 14.92 0.57 0.34
N PHE A 52 15.57 0.37 -0.82
CA PHE A 52 16.55 -0.70 -1.01
C PHE A 52 17.95 -0.10 -1.02
N LYS A 53 18.81 -0.71 -0.22
CA LYS A 53 20.20 -0.33 -0.03
C LYS A 53 21.06 -1.53 -0.35
N VAL A 54 21.89 -1.44 -1.38
CA VAL A 54 22.92 -2.44 -1.65
C VAL A 54 24.21 -1.95 -1.02
N GLU A 55 24.75 -2.75 -0.11
CA GLU A 55 26.08 -2.51 0.43
C GLU A 55 27.12 -2.88 -0.62
N ASP A 56 27.92 -1.90 -1.01
CA ASP A 56 29.05 -2.12 -1.89
C ASP A 56 30.11 -2.92 -1.12
N SER A 57 30.32 -4.19 -1.49
CA SER A 57 31.22 -5.12 -0.78
C SER A 57 32.67 -4.65 -0.68
N LYS A 58 33.06 -3.66 -1.50
CA LYS A 58 34.42 -3.12 -1.57
C LYS A 58 34.59 -1.87 -0.72
N THR A 59 33.57 -1.02 -0.64
CA THR A 59 33.64 0.28 0.07
C THR A 59 32.82 0.31 1.36
N LYS A 60 31.99 -0.72 1.63
CA LYS A 60 31.01 -0.77 2.75
C LYS A 60 30.10 0.46 2.81
N LEU A 61 30.00 1.19 1.71
CA LEU A 61 29.13 2.35 1.60
C LEU A 61 27.75 1.88 1.17
N ILE A 62 26.75 2.36 1.90
CA ILE A 62 25.35 2.25 1.54
C ILE A 62 25.14 3.18 0.35
N LYS A 63 25.03 2.63 -0.85
CA LYS A 63 24.60 3.38 -2.03
C LYS A 63 23.12 3.11 -2.25
N GLU A 64 22.39 4.14 -2.67
CA GLU A 64 21.04 3.94 -3.18
C GLU A 64 21.15 3.03 -4.40
N THR A 65 20.46 1.90 -4.36
CA THR A 65 20.59 0.88 -5.40
C THR A 65 20.07 1.44 -6.71
N SER A 66 20.93 1.47 -7.74
CA SER A 66 20.48 1.82 -9.09
C SER A 66 19.32 0.90 -9.49
N TYR A 67 18.25 1.47 -10.05
CA TYR A 67 17.05 0.73 -10.43
C TYR A 67 17.37 -0.53 -11.25
N GLU A 68 18.37 -0.46 -12.15
CA GLU A 68 18.80 -1.58 -12.99
C GLU A 68 19.31 -2.80 -12.20
N LEU A 69 19.86 -2.60 -11.01
CA LEU A 69 20.44 -3.65 -10.16
C LEU A 69 19.41 -4.31 -9.23
N LEU A 70 18.21 -3.75 -9.14
CA LEU A 70 17.14 -4.30 -8.31
C LEU A 70 16.52 -5.52 -8.97
N LYS A 71 16.14 -6.49 -8.14
CA LYS A 71 15.31 -7.62 -8.55
C LYS A 71 13.93 -7.12 -8.94
N ASP A 72 13.24 -7.86 -9.80
CA ASP A 72 11.92 -7.48 -10.28
C ASP A 72 10.90 -7.26 -9.14
N THR A 73 11.01 -8.03 -8.05
CA THR A 73 10.18 -7.85 -6.85
C THR A 73 10.45 -6.52 -6.15
N GLU A 74 11.71 -6.10 -6.04
CA GLU A 74 12.09 -4.83 -5.40
C GLU A 74 11.68 -3.63 -6.27
N LYS A 75 11.83 -3.75 -7.59
CA LYS A 75 11.31 -2.77 -8.56
C LYS A 75 9.80 -2.61 -8.44
N LYS A 76 9.06 -3.72 -8.33
CA LYS A 76 7.61 -3.70 -8.13
C LYS A 76 7.24 -2.99 -6.82
N GLN A 77 7.95 -3.25 -5.73
CA GLN A 77 7.74 -2.59 -4.43
C GLN A 77 8.03 -1.08 -4.49
N LEU A 78 9.07 -0.66 -5.21
CA LEU A 78 9.33 0.77 -5.44
C LEU A 78 8.17 1.47 -6.16
N GLY A 79 7.55 0.80 -7.14
CA GLY A 79 6.36 1.35 -7.82
C GLY A 79 5.20 1.66 -6.87
N LYS A 80 5.06 0.89 -5.79
CA LYS A 80 3.99 1.09 -4.78
C LYS A 80 4.19 2.37 -3.95
N ASN A 81 5.42 2.87 -3.85
CA ASN A 81 5.69 4.14 -3.17
C ASN A 81 5.04 5.32 -3.89
N GLU A 82 5.04 5.33 -5.22
CA GLU A 82 4.41 6.39 -6.01
C GLU A 82 2.89 6.23 -6.04
N GLU A 83 2.39 4.99 -6.10
CA GLU A 83 0.96 4.69 -6.00
C GLU A 83 0.35 5.15 -4.66
N ALA A 84 1.08 5.04 -3.55
CA ALA A 84 0.61 5.48 -2.24
C ALA A 84 0.56 7.01 -2.07
N LYS A 85 1.21 7.78 -2.95
CA LYS A 85 1.24 9.26 -2.91
C LYS A 85 0.16 9.91 -3.79
N MET A 86 -0.35 9.18 -4.78
CA MET A 86 -1.37 9.62 -5.74
C MET A 86 -2.77 9.56 -5.13
#